data_AF-A0A7S3UEV8-F1
#
_entry.id   AF-A0A7S3UEV8-F1
#
_cell.length_a   1.000
_cell.length_b   1.000
_cell.length_c   1.000
_cell.angle_alpha   90.00
_cell.angle_beta   90.00
_cell.angle_gamma   90.00
#
_symmetry.space_group_name_H-M   'P 1'
#
loop_
_entity.id
_entity.type
_entity.pdbx_description
1 polymer ?
#
loop_
_entity_poly.entity_id
_entity_poly.type
_entity_poly.pdbx_seq_one_letter_code
_entity_poly.pdbx_strand_id
1 'polypeptide(L)'
;VVSSSVAERHSSLACIVGTAVNQDGRSSSLTAPNGPAQQQVIRTAMTNGLVLPHQLHFVEMDGTGTSLGDPIEIGALVATLVEPVEVPAPLTLGARKSIQGHAEPAAGIVGLLGACFTFQGSHAHPILHLRTLNPHVQLSLARAAQQKKRSSIVLPRESMPHHLGQGLYGGASSFAFMGTNAHATLSKALSPHNMSLRKERAFQHYQHWVCPRPHVLLCGSIPLDVGRFHAVEVCLGAAGGSFVWDHRVQEKAIF
;
A
#
# COMPACT_ATOMS: atom_id res chain seq x y z
N VAL A 1 32.47 30.43 11.55
CA VAL A 1 31.08 30.82 11.91
C VAL A 1 30.24 30.53 10.67
N VAL A 2 29.42 29.49 10.55
CA VAL A 2 28.64 28.68 11.50
C VAL A 2 28.77 27.20 11.12
N SER A 3 28.95 26.35 12.13
CA SER A 3 28.81 24.90 12.06
C SER A 3 27.34 24.54 11.79
N SER A 4 27.05 23.85 10.70
CA SER A 4 25.74 23.21 10.46
C SER A 4 25.98 22.06 9.49
N SER A 5 25.63 20.80 9.75
CA SER A 5 24.49 20.32 10.50
C SER A 5 24.83 18.98 11.18
N VAL A 6 24.50 18.88 12.46
CA VAL A 6 24.26 17.59 13.13
C VAL A 6 23.38 16.75 12.21
N ALA A 7 23.83 15.55 11.84
CA ALA A 7 23.01 14.60 11.11
C ALA A 7 21.68 14.42 11.89
N GLU A 8 20.57 14.83 11.28
CA GLU A 8 19.25 14.67 11.87
C GLU A 8 19.03 13.18 12.15
N ARG A 9 19.01 12.80 13.43
CA ARG A 9 18.63 11.46 13.85
C ARG A 9 17.13 11.33 13.63
N HIS A 10 16.73 10.87 12.46
CA HIS A 10 15.33 10.52 12.22
C HIS A 10 15.03 9.18 12.89
N SER A 11 14.13 9.19 13.88
CA SER A 11 13.58 7.98 14.44
C SER A 11 12.51 7.42 13.49
N SER A 12 12.75 6.25 12.92
CA SER A 12 11.72 5.53 12.14
C SER A 12 10.59 5.07 13.04
N LEU A 13 9.33 5.30 12.64
CA LEU A 13 8.15 4.87 13.40
C LEU A 13 7.87 3.36 13.22
N ALA A 14 8.07 2.85 12.01
CA ALA A 14 7.95 1.43 11.67
C ALA A 14 8.80 1.16 10.42
N CYS A 15 9.07 -0.12 10.14
CA CYS A 15 9.68 -0.57 8.91
C CYS A 15 8.67 -1.39 8.12
N ILE A 16 8.52 -1.13 6.81
CA ILE A 16 7.79 -2.03 5.92
C ILE A 16 8.75 -3.15 5.55
N VAL A 17 8.46 -4.37 6.00
CA VAL A 17 9.34 -5.53 5.79
C VAL A 17 8.93 -6.37 4.59
N GLY A 18 7.67 -6.29 4.19
CA GLY A 18 7.16 -7.02 3.03
C GLY A 18 5.91 -6.37 2.47
N THR A 19 5.73 -6.46 1.16
CA THR A 19 4.53 -5.96 0.46
C THR A 19 4.16 -6.92 -0.65
N ALA A 20 2.88 -6.97 -0.99
CA ALA A 20 2.40 -7.66 -2.18
C ALA A 20 1.18 -6.94 -2.76
N VAL A 21 1.02 -7.12 -4.07
CA VAL A 21 -0.19 -6.75 -4.81
C VAL A 21 -0.66 -7.93 -5.64
N ASN A 22 -1.96 -8.12 -5.80
CA ASN A 22 -2.53 -9.07 -6.75
C ASN A 22 -3.89 -8.58 -7.27
N GLN A 23 -4.64 -9.48 -7.91
CA GLN A 23 -5.97 -9.17 -8.43
C GLN A 23 -6.96 -10.31 -8.11
N ASP A 24 -8.22 -9.96 -7.84
CA ASP A 24 -9.31 -10.88 -7.48
C ASP A 24 -9.61 -11.96 -8.53
N GLY A 25 -9.29 -11.68 -9.79
CA GLY A 25 -9.57 -12.50 -10.96
C GLY A 25 -11.06 -12.61 -11.23
N ARG A 26 -11.52 -13.84 -11.47
CA ARG A 26 -12.94 -14.14 -11.68
C ARG A 26 -13.65 -14.23 -10.33
N SER A 27 -14.50 -13.24 -10.06
CA SER A 27 -15.40 -13.18 -8.90
C SER A 27 -16.88 -13.37 -9.30
N SER A 28 -17.78 -13.36 -8.33
CA SER A 28 -19.23 -13.46 -8.56
C SER A 28 -19.82 -12.23 -9.26
N SER A 29 -19.16 -11.07 -9.16
CA SER A 29 -19.40 -9.87 -9.97
C SER A 29 -18.09 -9.08 -10.10
N LEU A 30 -18.07 -8.06 -10.96
CA LEU A 30 -16.89 -7.20 -11.18
C LEU A 30 -16.39 -6.54 -9.89
N THR A 31 -17.30 -6.26 -8.96
CA THR A 31 -17.01 -5.54 -7.71
C THR A 31 -17.08 -6.44 -6.46
N ALA A 32 -17.27 -7.74 -6.65
CA ALA A 32 -17.33 -8.69 -5.54
C ALA A 32 -15.90 -9.07 -5.11
N PRO A 33 -15.55 -8.91 -3.82
CA PRO A 33 -14.22 -9.25 -3.33
C PRO A 33 -13.97 -10.77 -3.38
N ASN A 34 -12.71 -11.17 -3.54
CA ASN A 34 -12.31 -12.57 -3.61
C ASN A 34 -11.47 -13.00 -2.40
N GLY A 35 -12.08 -13.78 -1.49
CA GLY A 35 -11.41 -14.26 -0.27
C GLY A 35 -10.09 -15.02 -0.53
N PRO A 36 -10.05 -16.02 -1.43
CA PRO A 36 -8.79 -16.67 -1.82
C PRO A 36 -7.70 -15.71 -2.34
N ALA A 37 -8.06 -14.71 -3.15
CA ALA A 37 -7.10 -13.71 -3.62
C ALA A 37 -6.57 -12.86 -2.46
N GLN A 38 -7.42 -12.47 -1.51
CA GLN A 38 -7.01 -11.77 -0.29
C GLN A 38 -6.09 -12.62 0.58
N GLN A 39 -6.38 -13.91 0.76
CA GLN A 39 -5.45 -14.83 1.46
C GLN A 39 -4.10 -14.88 0.77
N GLN A 40 -4.08 -14.97 -0.56
CA GLN A 40 -2.85 -15.05 -1.33
C GLN A 40 -2.00 -13.79 -1.20
N VAL A 41 -2.59 -12.59 -1.32
CA VAL A 41 -1.81 -11.34 -1.20
C VAL A 41 -1.24 -11.17 0.21
N ILE A 42 -2.00 -11.55 1.25
CA ILE A 42 -1.54 -11.52 2.65
C ILE A 42 -0.37 -12.50 2.84
N ARG A 43 -0.50 -13.75 2.37
CA ARG A 43 0.58 -14.74 2.44
C ARG A 43 1.82 -14.27 1.69
N THR A 44 1.69 -13.75 0.48
CA THR A 44 2.83 -13.27 -0.31
C THR A 44 3.54 -12.10 0.37
N ALA A 45 2.82 -11.14 0.93
CA ALA A 45 3.42 -10.02 1.66
C ALA A 45 4.20 -10.49 2.89
N MET A 46 3.65 -11.44 3.66
CA MET A 46 4.32 -12.03 4.81
C MET A 46 5.56 -12.83 4.40
N THR A 47 5.48 -13.65 3.34
CA THR A 47 6.63 -14.40 2.79
C THR A 47 7.73 -13.45 2.34
N ASN A 48 7.39 -12.36 1.64
CA ASN A 48 8.35 -11.34 1.22
C ASN A 48 9.06 -10.68 2.41
N GLY A 49 8.37 -10.54 3.54
CA GLY A 49 8.93 -10.02 4.79
C GLY A 49 9.53 -11.08 5.73
N LEU A 50 9.58 -12.34 5.33
CA LEU A 50 10.01 -13.48 6.16
C LEU A 50 9.27 -13.55 7.51
N VAL A 51 7.99 -13.18 7.52
CA VAL A 51 7.13 -13.15 8.72
C VAL A 51 6.23 -14.39 8.74
N LEU A 52 6.22 -15.10 9.86
CA LEU A 52 5.32 -16.22 10.08
C LEU A 52 3.94 -15.72 10.52
N PRO A 53 2.85 -16.42 10.16
CA PRO A 53 1.48 -15.99 10.50
C PRO A 53 1.26 -15.65 11.99
N HIS A 54 1.82 -16.45 12.89
CA HIS A 54 1.70 -16.27 14.35
C HIS A 54 2.47 -15.05 14.90
N GLN A 55 3.38 -14.47 14.11
CA GLN A 55 4.15 -13.27 14.48
C GLN A 55 3.42 -11.97 14.10
N LEU A 56 2.31 -12.05 13.36
CA LEU A 56 1.51 -10.89 12.97
C LEU A 56 0.46 -10.59 14.04
N HIS A 57 0.64 -9.56 14.87
CA HIS A 57 -0.21 -9.31 16.06
C HIS A 57 -1.35 -8.33 15.83
N PHE A 58 -1.21 -7.48 14.82
CA PHE A 58 -2.18 -6.45 14.48
C PHE A 58 -2.40 -6.44 12.98
N VAL A 59 -3.64 -6.29 12.53
CA VAL A 59 -3.93 -5.96 11.12
C VAL A 59 -4.89 -4.78 11.07
N GLU A 60 -4.47 -3.73 10.38
CA GLU A 60 -5.36 -2.70 9.89
C GLU A 60 -6.08 -3.24 8.66
N MET A 61 -7.35 -3.58 8.82
CA MET A 61 -8.18 -4.13 7.76
C MET A 61 -8.49 -3.07 6.71
N ASP A 62 -8.88 -3.52 5.51
CA ASP A 62 -9.60 -2.66 4.60
C ASP A 62 -10.92 -2.21 5.24
N GLY A 63 -11.71 -3.13 5.80
CA GLY A 63 -12.75 -2.82 6.80
C GLY A 63 -13.73 -1.74 6.34
N THR A 64 -14.34 -1.93 5.17
CA THR A 64 -15.24 -0.96 4.54
C THR A 64 -16.62 -0.89 5.19
N GLY A 65 -16.95 -1.82 6.09
CA GLY A 65 -18.26 -1.85 6.77
C GLY A 65 -19.35 -2.46 5.91
N THR A 66 -19.00 -3.23 4.88
CA THR A 66 -19.97 -3.79 3.93
C THR A 66 -20.47 -5.15 4.40
N SER A 67 -21.75 -5.45 4.14
CA SER A 67 -22.38 -6.70 4.56
C SER A 67 -21.74 -7.95 3.96
N LEU A 68 -21.15 -7.83 2.76
CA LEU A 68 -20.48 -8.90 2.03
C LEU A 68 -18.96 -8.88 2.21
N GLY A 69 -18.32 -7.71 2.15
CA GLY A 69 -16.87 -7.58 2.17
C GLY A 69 -16.26 -7.94 3.52
N ASP A 70 -16.81 -7.43 4.62
CA ASP A 70 -16.26 -7.67 5.96
C ASP A 70 -16.21 -9.17 6.33
N PRO A 71 -17.26 -10.00 6.08
CA PRO A 71 -17.16 -11.44 6.26
C PRO A 71 -16.08 -12.12 5.42
N ILE A 72 -15.87 -11.66 4.18
CA ILE A 72 -14.88 -12.23 3.26
C ILE A 72 -13.47 -11.89 3.75
N GLU A 73 -13.22 -10.64 4.13
CA GLU A 73 -11.94 -10.18 4.64
C GLU A 73 -11.56 -10.88 5.95
N ILE A 74 -12.47 -10.91 6.93
CA ILE A 74 -12.21 -11.60 8.20
C ILE A 74 -12.02 -13.10 7.98
N GLY A 75 -12.79 -13.71 7.07
CA GLY A 75 -12.60 -15.10 6.67
C GLY A 75 -11.21 -15.35 6.08
N ALA A 76 -10.71 -14.45 5.22
CA ALA A 76 -9.37 -14.54 4.64
C ALA A 76 -8.28 -14.38 5.70
N LEU A 77 -8.43 -13.44 6.63
CA LEU A 77 -7.51 -13.25 7.76
C LEU A 77 -7.47 -14.48 8.67
N VAL A 78 -8.63 -15.03 9.03
CA VAL A 78 -8.73 -16.29 9.79
C VAL A 78 -8.00 -17.41 9.05
N ALA A 79 -8.31 -17.64 7.78
CA ALA A 79 -7.72 -18.73 7.00
C ALA A 79 -6.20 -18.58 6.78
N THR A 80 -5.64 -17.38 6.99
CA THR A 80 -4.22 -17.08 6.75
C THR A 80 -3.41 -16.97 8.03
N LEU A 81 -3.99 -16.42 9.10
CA LEU A 81 -3.27 -16.02 10.31
C LEU A 81 -3.58 -16.89 11.53
N VAL A 82 -4.61 -17.73 11.42
CA VAL A 82 -5.10 -18.56 12.51
C VAL A 82 -4.69 -20.00 12.27
N GLU A 83 -3.49 -20.33 12.75
CA GLU A 83 -2.89 -21.67 12.69
C GLU A 83 -2.84 -22.31 14.09
N PRO A 84 -2.81 -23.66 14.18
CA PRO A 84 -2.69 -24.36 15.45
C PRO A 84 -1.27 -24.13 16.01
N VAL A 85 -1.20 -23.34 17.08
CA VAL A 85 0.03 -23.03 17.82
C VAL A 85 -0.31 -23.15 19.30
N GLU A 86 0.63 -23.64 20.12
CA GLU A 86 0.36 -23.96 21.53
C GLU A 86 0.02 -22.72 22.38
N VAL A 87 0.72 -21.60 22.20
CA VAL A 87 0.46 -20.34 22.93
C VAL A 87 0.68 -19.09 22.05
N PRO A 88 -0.18 -18.83 21.05
CA PRO A 88 -0.07 -17.64 20.24
C PRO A 88 -0.68 -16.43 20.94
N ALA A 89 -0.13 -15.24 20.70
CA ALA A 89 -0.74 -13.98 21.15
C ALA A 89 -1.97 -13.61 20.30
N PRO A 90 -2.96 -12.91 20.89
CA PRO A 90 -4.20 -12.56 20.19
C PRO A 90 -3.91 -11.70 18.96
N LEU A 91 -4.69 -11.91 17.90
CA LEU A 91 -4.66 -11.07 16.71
C LEU A 91 -5.66 -9.93 16.89
N THR A 92 -5.18 -8.70 16.96
CA THR A 92 -6.03 -7.51 17.02
C THR A 92 -6.32 -6.99 15.62
N LEU A 93 -7.59 -6.74 15.31
CA LEU A 93 -8.02 -6.18 14.04
C LEU A 93 -8.49 -4.74 14.23
N GLY A 94 -7.98 -3.83 13.40
CA GLY A 94 -8.36 -2.42 13.34
C GLY A 94 -9.11 -2.09 12.05
N ALA A 95 -9.87 -1.00 12.07
CA ALA A 95 -10.51 -0.45 10.87
C ALA A 95 -10.59 1.09 10.95
N ARG A 96 -9.57 1.80 10.47
CA ARG A 96 -9.48 3.28 10.49
C ARG A 96 -10.58 3.97 9.71
N LYS A 97 -11.16 3.29 8.73
CA LYS A 97 -12.33 3.80 7.98
C LYS A 97 -13.52 4.06 8.90
N SER A 98 -13.62 3.40 10.05
CA SER A 98 -14.64 3.71 11.07
C SER A 98 -14.45 5.10 11.73
N ILE A 99 -13.25 5.67 11.69
CA ILE A 99 -12.91 6.95 12.31
C ILE A 99 -12.90 8.09 11.28
N GLN A 100 -12.26 7.85 10.13
CA GLN A 100 -11.96 8.89 9.14
C GLN A 100 -12.78 8.76 7.85
N GLY A 101 -13.63 7.73 7.75
CA GLY A 101 -14.32 7.38 6.52
C GLY A 101 -13.38 6.71 5.50
N HIS A 102 -13.93 6.44 4.32
CA HIS A 102 -13.17 5.85 3.23
C HIS A 102 -12.45 6.95 2.41
N ALA A 103 -11.15 7.12 2.65
CA ALA A 103 -10.32 8.12 1.96
C ALA A 103 -9.93 7.73 0.51
N GLU A 104 -10.68 6.81 -0.13
CA GLU A 104 -10.48 6.36 -1.52
C GLU A 104 -8.99 6.07 -1.86
N PRO A 105 -8.29 6.78 -2.79
CA PRO A 105 -6.90 6.40 -3.13
C PRO A 105 -5.94 6.61 -1.96
N ALA A 106 -6.31 7.42 -0.96
CA ALA A 106 -5.53 7.61 0.26
C ALA A 106 -5.84 6.57 1.36
N ALA A 107 -6.82 5.68 1.16
CA ALA A 107 -7.20 4.69 2.18
C ALA A 107 -6.03 3.79 2.58
N GLY A 108 -5.17 3.41 1.64
CA GLY A 108 -3.99 2.58 1.91
C GLY A 108 -2.98 3.27 2.83
N ILE A 109 -2.64 4.55 2.55
CA ILE A 109 -1.69 5.30 3.40
C ILE A 109 -2.28 5.62 4.77
N VAL A 110 -3.59 5.90 4.85
CA VAL A 110 -4.31 6.07 6.12
C VAL A 110 -4.23 4.80 6.97
N GLY A 111 -4.43 3.63 6.36
CA GLY A 111 -4.30 2.34 7.04
C GLY A 111 -2.88 2.08 7.54
N LEU A 112 -1.87 2.32 6.70
CA LEU A 112 -0.46 2.20 7.08
C LEU A 112 -0.10 3.11 8.27
N LEU A 113 -0.53 4.38 8.24
CA LEU A 113 -0.33 5.30 9.36
C LEU A 113 -1.04 4.81 10.63
N GLY A 114 -2.26 4.30 10.49
CA GLY A 114 -3.03 3.68 11.58
C GLY A 114 -2.26 2.53 12.25
N ALA A 115 -1.69 1.63 11.44
CA ALA A 115 -0.87 0.53 11.93
C ALA A 115 0.42 1.01 12.61
N CYS A 116 1.12 1.99 12.03
CA CYS A 116 2.30 2.61 12.63
C CYS A 116 1.99 3.21 14.01
N PHE A 117 0.86 3.93 14.15
CA PHE A 117 0.45 4.48 15.44
C PHE A 117 0.12 3.41 16.47
N THR A 118 -0.46 2.28 16.06
CA THR A 118 -0.73 1.14 16.95
C THR A 118 0.56 0.46 17.45
N PHE A 119 1.67 0.51 16.70
CA PHE A 119 2.97 -0.01 17.18
C PHE A 119 3.71 0.95 18.11
N GLN A 120 3.52 2.25 17.91
CA GLN A 120 4.11 3.30 18.72
C GLN A 120 3.35 3.45 20.05
N GLY A 121 2.02 3.37 20.00
CA GLY A 121 1.17 3.35 21.18
C GLY A 121 1.12 1.96 21.82
N SER A 122 0.87 1.92 23.13
CA SER A 122 0.61 0.68 23.86
C SER A 122 -0.88 0.29 23.83
N HIS A 123 -1.67 0.83 22.90
CA HIS A 123 -3.12 0.71 22.88
C HIS A 123 -3.68 0.47 21.48
N ALA A 124 -4.67 -0.42 21.40
CA ALA A 124 -5.50 -0.60 20.23
C ALA A 124 -6.65 0.41 20.27
N HIS A 125 -6.94 1.01 19.11
CA HIS A 125 -8.04 1.96 18.98
C HIS A 125 -9.36 1.20 18.75
N PRO A 126 -10.48 1.69 19.30
CA PRO A 126 -11.78 1.09 19.03
C PRO A 126 -12.16 1.21 17.55
N ILE A 127 -12.81 0.17 17.02
CA ILE A 127 -13.56 0.25 15.77
C ILE A 127 -14.86 0.99 16.09
N LEU A 128 -14.97 2.24 15.63
CA LEU A 128 -16.16 3.05 15.92
C LEU A 128 -17.39 2.44 15.25
N HIS A 129 -18.55 2.69 15.84
CA HIS A 129 -19.85 2.20 15.38
C HIS A 129 -20.06 0.67 15.47
N LEU A 130 -19.05 -0.10 15.94
CA LEU A 130 -19.16 -1.55 16.13
C LEU A 130 -20.02 -1.91 17.36
N ARG A 131 -21.35 -1.83 17.21
CA ARG A 131 -22.33 -2.19 18.25
C ARG A 131 -22.66 -3.68 18.23
N THR A 132 -22.96 -4.18 17.02
CA THR A 132 -23.34 -5.57 16.76
C THR A 132 -22.48 -6.08 15.61
N LEU A 133 -21.96 -7.30 15.74
CA LEU A 133 -21.19 -7.94 14.67
C LEU A 133 -22.13 -8.42 13.57
N ASN A 134 -21.67 -8.35 12.32
CA ASN A 134 -22.30 -9.06 11.23
C ASN A 134 -22.37 -10.58 11.57
N PRO A 135 -23.54 -11.25 11.41
CA PRO A 135 -23.69 -12.66 11.76
C PRO A 135 -22.68 -13.59 11.06
N HIS A 136 -22.31 -13.28 9.82
CA HIS A 136 -21.31 -14.05 9.07
C HIS A 136 -19.90 -13.86 9.63
N VAL A 137 -19.57 -12.64 10.10
CA VAL A 137 -18.31 -12.38 10.83
C VAL A 137 -18.30 -13.18 12.13
N GLN A 138 -19.39 -13.13 12.90
CA GLN A 138 -19.50 -13.87 14.16
C GLN A 138 -19.30 -15.38 13.95
N LEU A 139 -19.88 -15.95 12.89
CA LEU A 139 -19.70 -17.35 12.53
C LEU A 139 -18.23 -17.68 12.19
N SER A 140 -17.56 -16.84 11.41
CA SER A 140 -16.14 -17.02 11.08
C SER A 140 -15.25 -17.01 12.32
N LEU A 141 -15.48 -16.07 13.25
CA LEU A 141 -14.75 -15.98 14.51
C LEU A 141 -15.03 -17.19 15.43
N ALA A 142 -16.29 -17.63 15.51
CA ALA A 142 -16.66 -18.81 16.32
C ALA A 142 -15.99 -20.09 15.80
N ARG A 143 -15.95 -20.28 14.47
CA ARG A 143 -15.26 -21.41 13.83
C ARG A 143 -13.76 -21.39 14.11
N ALA A 144 -13.13 -20.22 14.09
CA ALA A 144 -11.72 -20.06 14.44
C ALA A 144 -11.46 -20.50 15.90
N ALA A 145 -12.29 -20.01 16.82
CA ALA A 145 -12.17 -20.32 18.25
C ALA A 145 -12.31 -21.83 18.55
N GLN A 146 -13.23 -22.52 17.86
CA GLN A 146 -13.42 -23.97 18.04
C GLN A 146 -12.20 -24.80 17.61
N GLN A 147 -11.41 -24.33 16.66
CA GLN A 147 -10.28 -25.09 16.12
C GLN A 147 -9.03 -25.03 17.02
N LYS A 148 -9.05 -24.32 18.17
CA LYS A 148 -7.88 -24.03 19.03
C LYS A 148 -6.68 -23.45 18.26
N LYS A 149 -6.95 -22.93 17.06
CA LYS A 149 -5.98 -22.23 16.22
C LYS A 149 -6.06 -20.79 16.70
N ARG A 150 -4.96 -20.26 17.18
CA ARG A 150 -4.81 -18.91 17.70
C ARG A 150 -5.75 -18.47 18.84
N SER A 151 -5.16 -17.79 19.82
CA SER A 151 -5.88 -16.98 20.81
C SER A 151 -6.83 -16.01 20.13
N SER A 152 -7.90 -15.66 20.85
CA SER A 152 -9.01 -14.81 20.41
C SER A 152 -8.60 -13.72 19.41
N ILE A 153 -9.24 -13.71 18.23
CA ILE A 153 -9.25 -12.52 17.40
C ILE A 153 -10.01 -11.44 18.17
N VAL A 154 -9.40 -10.26 18.28
CA VAL A 154 -9.95 -9.12 19.00
C VAL A 154 -10.37 -8.04 18.02
N LEU A 155 -11.62 -7.60 18.14
CA LEU A 155 -12.18 -6.44 17.47
C LEU A 155 -12.50 -5.39 18.56
N PRO A 156 -11.59 -4.45 18.84
CA PRO A 156 -11.74 -3.53 19.97
C PRO A 156 -12.99 -2.66 19.82
N ARG A 157 -13.84 -2.63 20.84
CA ARG A 157 -15.00 -1.72 20.94
C ARG A 157 -14.73 -0.51 21.83
N GLU A 158 -13.71 -0.62 22.65
CA GLU A 158 -13.16 0.43 23.51
C GLU A 158 -11.65 0.45 23.35
N SER A 159 -11.01 1.53 23.83
CA SER A 159 -9.55 1.56 23.85
C SER A 159 -9.05 0.53 24.85
N MET A 160 -8.14 -0.32 24.41
CA MET A 160 -7.60 -1.40 25.23
C MET A 160 -6.08 -1.48 25.09
N PRO A 161 -5.36 -1.90 26.14
CA PRO A 161 -3.94 -2.17 26.04
C PRO A 161 -3.67 -3.17 24.92
N HIS A 162 -2.69 -2.85 24.08
CA HIS A 162 -2.20 -3.74 23.05
C HIS A 162 -0.92 -4.38 23.57
N HIS A 163 -0.93 -5.70 23.78
CA HIS A 163 0.22 -6.43 24.29
C HIS A 163 1.32 -6.54 23.22
N LEU A 164 2.17 -5.52 23.17
CA LEU A 164 3.30 -5.48 22.26
C LEU A 164 4.51 -6.23 22.85
N GLY A 165 4.75 -7.47 22.41
CA GLY A 165 5.99 -8.20 22.72
C GLY A 165 7.20 -7.62 21.97
N GLN A 166 8.41 -8.15 22.24
CA GLN A 166 9.59 -7.83 21.43
C GLN A 166 9.47 -8.47 20.04
N GLY A 167 9.79 -7.73 18.97
CA GLY A 167 9.76 -8.23 17.59
C GLY A 167 8.39 -8.18 16.89
N LEU A 168 7.53 -7.21 17.24
CA LEU A 168 6.16 -7.18 16.76
C LEU A 168 6.03 -6.86 15.26
N TYR A 169 5.34 -7.76 14.55
CA TYR A 169 4.86 -7.51 13.20
C TYR A 169 3.36 -7.22 13.19
N GLY A 170 2.93 -6.49 12.18
CA GLY A 170 1.53 -6.27 11.87
C GLY A 170 1.32 -5.99 10.39
N GLY A 171 0.08 -5.81 9.98
CA GLY A 171 -0.29 -5.67 8.58
C GLY A 171 -1.21 -4.48 8.33
N ALA A 172 -1.25 -4.04 7.08
CA ALA A 172 -2.27 -3.15 6.57
C ALA A 172 -2.78 -3.68 5.22
N SER A 173 -4.09 -3.83 5.10
CA SER A 173 -4.77 -4.29 3.88
C SER A 173 -5.50 -3.14 3.20
N SER A 174 -5.55 -3.17 1.87
CA SER A 174 -6.38 -2.28 1.06
C SER A 174 -6.85 -3.02 -0.18
N PHE A 175 -8.17 -3.08 -0.39
CA PHE A 175 -8.79 -3.84 -1.47
C PHE A 175 -9.65 -2.92 -2.33
N ALA A 176 -9.24 -2.71 -3.58
CA ALA A 176 -10.00 -1.83 -4.48
C ALA A 176 -11.24 -2.55 -5.00
N PHE A 177 -12.33 -1.81 -5.22
CA PHE A 177 -13.56 -2.37 -5.79
C PHE A 177 -13.38 -2.97 -7.19
N MET A 178 -12.32 -2.60 -7.92
CA MET A 178 -11.94 -3.20 -9.22
C MET A 178 -11.17 -4.53 -9.06
N GLY A 179 -10.97 -4.98 -7.83
CA GLY A 179 -10.31 -6.24 -7.48
C GLY A 179 -8.79 -6.17 -7.37
N THR A 180 -8.15 -4.99 -7.49
CA THR A 180 -6.71 -4.86 -7.19
C THR A 180 -6.52 -4.83 -5.68
N ASN A 181 -5.78 -5.81 -5.16
CA ASN A 181 -5.53 -5.95 -3.73
C ASN A 181 -4.10 -5.58 -3.39
N ALA A 182 -3.89 -5.00 -2.22
CA ALA A 182 -2.58 -4.74 -1.66
C ALA A 182 -2.54 -5.14 -0.18
N HIS A 183 -1.39 -5.68 0.24
CA HIS A 183 -1.09 -5.89 1.65
C HIS A 183 0.35 -5.50 1.94
N ALA A 184 0.56 -4.87 3.09
CA ALA A 184 1.88 -4.51 3.59
C ALA A 184 2.07 -5.10 4.98
N THR A 185 3.22 -5.74 5.20
CA THR A 185 3.67 -6.24 6.49
C THR A 185 4.69 -5.26 7.06
N LEU A 186 4.46 -4.86 8.30
CA LEU A 186 5.24 -3.87 9.02
C LEU A 186 5.87 -4.50 10.27
N SER A 187 7.03 -4.00 10.65
CA SER A 187 7.70 -4.31 11.92
C SER A 187 7.92 -3.03 12.72
N LYS A 188 7.86 -3.13 14.04
CA LYS A 188 8.29 -2.03 14.92
C LYS A 188 9.77 -1.74 14.68
N ALA A 189 10.13 -0.47 14.48
CA ALA A 189 11.53 -0.10 14.31
C ALA A 189 12.34 -0.47 15.56
N LEU A 190 13.35 -1.33 15.41
CA LEU A 190 14.27 -1.72 16.48
C LEU A 190 15.32 -0.62 16.65
N SER A 191 15.09 0.30 17.60
CA SER A 191 16.00 1.41 17.93
C SER A 191 16.29 2.35 16.74
N PRO A 192 16.85 3.55 16.95
CA PRO A 192 17.28 4.40 15.84
C PRO A 192 18.45 3.71 15.14
N HIS A 193 18.16 2.87 14.14
CA HIS A 193 19.17 2.55 13.16
C HIS A 193 19.61 3.87 12.55
N ASN A 194 20.92 4.12 12.57
CA ASN A 194 21.59 5.06 11.68
C ASN A 194 21.42 4.56 10.23
N MET A 195 20.19 4.49 9.75
CA MET A 195 19.97 4.64 8.34
C MET A 195 20.32 6.09 8.06
N SER A 196 21.52 6.29 7.52
CA SER A 196 21.74 7.39 6.58
C SER A 196 20.71 7.18 5.48
N LEU A 197 19.48 7.67 5.70
CA LEU A 197 18.59 8.00 4.61
C LEU A 197 19.42 8.96 3.78
N ARG A 198 19.95 8.49 2.64
CA ARG A 198 20.32 9.43 1.59
C ARG A 198 19.12 10.35 1.47
N LYS A 199 19.36 11.66 1.55
CA LYS A 199 18.35 12.70 1.28
C LYS A 199 17.92 12.67 -0.19
N GLU A 200 17.67 11.49 -0.75
CA GLU A 200 16.82 11.36 -1.92
C GLU A 200 15.40 11.50 -1.35
N ARG A 201 14.88 12.72 -1.41
CA ARG A 201 13.53 12.99 -0.95
C ARG A 201 12.61 12.05 -1.73
N ALA A 202 11.83 11.21 -1.03
CA ALA A 202 10.86 10.32 -1.66
C ALA A 202 9.85 11.08 -2.55
N PHE A 203 9.72 12.39 -2.30
CA PHE A 203 9.12 13.34 -3.23
C PHE A 203 10.04 14.57 -3.33
N GLN A 204 10.73 14.72 -4.45
CA GLN A 204 11.26 16.02 -4.87
C GLN A 204 10.16 16.69 -5.69
N HIS A 205 9.63 17.81 -5.20
CA HIS A 205 8.66 18.61 -5.94
C HIS A 205 9.40 19.25 -7.12
N TYR A 206 9.44 18.54 -8.24
CA TYR A 206 9.84 19.08 -9.52
C TYR A 206 8.57 19.57 -10.22
N GLN A 207 8.57 20.83 -10.63
CA GLN A 207 7.62 21.29 -11.63
C GLN A 207 8.04 20.68 -12.97
N HIS A 208 7.52 19.49 -13.25
CA HIS A 208 7.58 18.95 -14.60
C HIS A 208 6.47 19.63 -15.40
N TRP A 209 6.86 20.53 -16.29
CA TRP A 209 6.01 20.83 -17.43
C TRP A 209 5.99 19.58 -18.29
N VAL A 210 4.81 19.01 -18.53
CA VAL A 210 4.65 18.02 -19.61
C VAL A 210 4.81 18.80 -20.91
N CYS A 211 6.05 19.06 -21.29
CA CYS A 211 6.34 19.48 -22.64
C CYS A 211 5.94 18.31 -23.53
N PRO A 212 5.13 18.53 -24.58
CA PRO A 212 4.94 17.51 -25.60
C PRO A 212 6.32 17.07 -26.07
N ARG A 213 6.49 15.76 -26.35
CA ARG A 213 7.76 15.26 -26.88
C ARG A 213 8.16 16.18 -28.05
N PRO A 214 9.35 16.80 -28.01
CA PRO A 214 9.79 17.63 -29.12
C PRO A 214 9.68 16.80 -30.40
N HIS A 215 9.19 17.44 -31.47
CA HIS A 215 9.07 16.81 -32.77
C HIS A 215 10.37 16.10 -33.12
N VAL A 216 10.32 14.88 -33.67
CA VAL A 216 11.51 14.02 -33.93
C VAL A 216 12.59 14.69 -34.80
N LEU A 217 12.24 15.77 -35.48
CA LEU A 217 13.14 16.56 -36.32
C LEU A 217 13.88 17.67 -35.56
N LEU A 218 13.43 18.06 -34.37
CA LEU A 218 14.07 19.09 -33.55
C LEU A 218 15.31 18.51 -32.89
N CYS A 219 16.47 19.01 -33.28
CA CYS A 219 17.77 18.59 -32.74
C CYS A 219 18.29 19.55 -31.66
N GLY A 220 17.86 20.81 -31.70
CA GLY A 220 18.28 21.81 -30.73
C GLY A 220 17.50 23.12 -30.83
N SER A 221 17.75 24.03 -29.89
CA SER A 221 17.25 25.41 -29.94
C SER A 221 18.40 26.37 -29.66
N ILE A 222 18.49 27.42 -30.46
CA ILE A 222 19.48 28.48 -30.32
C ILE A 222 18.74 29.73 -29.84
N PRO A 223 19.00 30.23 -28.61
CA PRO A 223 18.45 31.51 -28.18
C PRO A 223 19.06 32.62 -29.02
N LEU A 224 18.23 33.51 -29.55
CA LEU A 224 18.67 34.68 -30.30
C LEU A 224 18.54 35.92 -29.40
N ASP A 225 19.61 36.73 -29.30
CA ASP A 225 19.65 37.94 -28.48
C ASP A 225 18.78 39.10 -29.01
N VAL A 226 17.90 38.85 -29.98
CA VAL A 226 17.06 39.84 -30.64
C VAL A 226 15.58 39.49 -30.48
N GLY A 227 14.96 40.01 -29.41
CA GLY A 227 13.51 39.90 -29.16
C GLY A 227 13.03 38.54 -28.61
N ARG A 228 11.72 38.25 -28.73
CA ARG A 228 11.08 36.99 -28.28
C ARG A 228 11.23 35.83 -29.30
N PHE A 229 12.25 35.88 -30.14
CA PHE A 229 12.43 34.89 -31.21
C PHE A 229 13.39 33.78 -30.76
N HIS A 230 13.02 32.54 -31.04
CA HIS A 230 13.85 31.36 -30.81
C HIS A 230 14.16 30.73 -32.15
N ALA A 231 15.43 30.47 -32.43
CA ALA A 231 15.81 29.61 -33.54
C ALA A 231 15.77 28.15 -33.08
N VAL A 232 15.31 27.26 -33.95
CA VAL A 232 15.32 25.82 -33.72
C VAL A 232 16.15 25.16 -34.81
N GLU A 233 17.00 24.24 -34.40
CA GLU A 233 17.83 23.44 -35.28
C GLU A 233 17.11 22.14 -35.61
N VAL A 234 17.07 21.81 -36.90
CA VAL A 234 16.39 20.63 -37.43
C VAL A 234 17.34 19.85 -38.33
N CYS A 235 17.53 18.56 -38.05
CA CYS A 235 18.32 17.67 -38.92
C CYS A 235 17.38 16.79 -39.77
N LEU A 236 17.32 17.10 -41.07
CA LEU A 236 16.50 16.34 -42.04
C LEU A 236 17.23 15.12 -42.62
N GLY A 237 18.54 14.98 -42.38
CA GLY A 237 19.39 13.93 -42.95
C GLY A 237 19.61 12.71 -42.06
N ALA A 238 19.11 12.72 -40.82
CA ALA A 238 19.21 11.57 -39.92
C ALA A 238 18.27 10.43 -40.37
N ALA A 239 18.68 9.17 -40.20
CA ALA A 239 17.86 8.00 -40.57
C ALA A 239 16.44 8.01 -39.96
N GLY A 240 16.26 8.68 -38.81
CA GLY A 240 14.97 8.88 -38.16
C GLY A 240 14.05 9.94 -38.80
N GLY A 241 14.54 10.73 -39.75
CA GLY A 241 13.80 11.77 -40.47
C GLY A 241 13.35 11.36 -41.89
N SER A 242 13.58 10.11 -42.29
CA SER A 242 13.25 9.60 -43.64
C SER A 242 11.77 9.75 -44.02
N PHE A 243 10.86 9.70 -43.04
CA PHE A 243 9.42 9.88 -43.23
C PHE A 243 9.02 11.28 -43.73
N VAL A 244 9.87 12.29 -43.54
CA VAL A 244 9.62 13.68 -44.02
C VAL A 244 9.82 13.77 -45.53
N TRP A 245 10.69 12.92 -46.07
CA TRP A 245 10.93 12.79 -47.51
C TRP A 245 9.87 11.91 -48.18
N ASP A 246 9.10 11.13 -47.41
CA ASP A 246 8.00 10.29 -47.89
C ASP A 246 6.73 11.16 -48.07
N HIS A 247 6.82 12.16 -48.93
CA HIS A 247 5.66 12.96 -49.33
C HIS A 247 4.77 12.09 -50.21
N ARG A 248 3.77 11.45 -49.60
CA ARG A 248 2.75 10.68 -50.32
C ARG A 248 1.63 11.59 -50.78
N VAL A 249 1.35 11.59 -52.09
CA VAL A 249 0.12 12.16 -52.64
C VAL A 249 -0.73 10.97 -53.11
N GLN A 250 -1.93 10.84 -52.57
CA GLN A 250 -2.85 9.72 -52.88
C GLN A 250 -2.21 8.33 -52.67
N GLU A 251 -1.56 8.15 -51.52
CA GLU A 251 -0.92 6.88 -51.11
C GLU A 251 0.18 6.33 -52.03
N LYS A 252 0.68 7.12 -52.99
CA LYS A 252 1.87 6.78 -53.79
C LYS A 252 3.05 7.65 -53.38
N ALA A 253 4.20 7.01 -53.17
CA ALA A 253 5.47 7.70 -52.96
C ALA A 253 5.88 8.40 -54.26
N ILE A 254 6.32 9.65 -54.17
CA ILE A 254 6.84 10.41 -55.31
C ILE A 254 8.37 10.35 -55.27
N PHE A 255 8.97 9.16 -55.19
CA PHE A 255 10.32 8.79 -55.66
C PHE A 255 10.40 7.25 -55.73
#